data_AF-A0A7I8EZR7-F1
#
_entry.id   AF-A0A7I8EZR7-F1
#
_cell.length_a   1.000
_cell.length_b   1.000
_cell.length_c   1.000
_cell.angle_alpha   90.00
_cell.angle_beta   90.00
_cell.angle_gamma   90.00
#
_symmetry.space_group_name_H-M   'P 1'
#
loop_
_entity.id
_entity.type
_entity.pdbx_description
1 polymer ?
#
loop_
_entity_poly.entity_id
_entity_poly.type
_entity_poly.pdbx_seq_one_letter_code
_entity_poly.pdbx_strand_id
1 'polypeptide(L)' 'MSWKTINRILNRAAIDPEFWQALQQNPLETLKADDYELTSEELTVFAELRQLPFSAFCQSLLEKLAPEEWY' A
#
# COMPACT_ATOMS: atom_id res chain seq x y z
N MET A 1 -3.07 -3.58 9.46
CA MET A 1 -2.62 -4.75 8.67
C MET A 1 -1.47 -5.48 9.36
N SER A 2 -1.19 -6.74 8.99
CA SER A 2 0.10 -7.35 9.32
C SER A 2 1.20 -6.79 8.40
N TRP A 3 2.39 -6.57 8.96
CA TRP A 3 3.59 -6.11 8.24
C TRP A 3 3.87 -6.91 6.94
N LYS A 4 3.59 -8.21 6.96
CA LYS A 4 3.74 -9.10 5.81
C LYS A 4 2.93 -8.66 4.58
N THR A 5 1.73 -8.14 4.79
CA THR A 5 0.87 -7.68 3.69
C THR A 5 1.38 -6.38 3.10
N ILE A 6 1.75 -5.42 3.95
CA ILE A 6 2.39 -4.16 3.55
C ILE A 6 3.65 -4.44 2.73
N ASN A 7 4.54 -5.29 3.25
CA ASN A 7 5.79 -5.63 2.57
C ASN A 7 5.55 -6.33 1.23
N ARG A 8 4.50 -7.15 1.11
CA ARG A 8 4.14 -7.81 -0.14
C ARG A 8 3.68 -6.81 -1.19
N ILE A 9 2.85 -5.83 -0.80
CA ILE A 9 2.40 -4.75 -1.68
C ILE A 9 3.58 -3.87 -2.11
N LEU A 10 4.44 -3.47 -1.17
CA LEU A 10 5.61 -2.63 -1.46
C LEU A 10 6.63 -3.35 -2.35
N ASN A 11 6.93 -4.63 -2.09
CA ASN A 11 7.82 -5.41 -2.95
C ASN A 11 7.27 -5.50 -4.37
N ARG A 12 5.96 -5.76 -4.52
CA ARG A 12 5.34 -5.82 -5.83
C ARG A 12 5.42 -4.48 -6.55
N ALA A 13 5.05 -3.39 -5.89
CA ALA A 13 5.15 -2.05 -6.45
C ALA A 13 6.60 -1.65 -6.82
N ALA A 14 7.61 -2.21 -6.14
CA ALA A 14 9.01 -1.96 -6.46
C ALA A 14 9.50 -2.68 -7.72
N ILE A 15 8.99 -3.89 -7.98
CA ILE A 15 9.44 -4.75 -9.11
C ILE A 15 8.49 -4.70 -10.32
N ASP A 16 7.24 -4.29 -10.10
CA ASP A 16 6.15 -4.28 -11.08
C ASP A 16 5.63 -2.85 -11.25
N PRO A 17 6.17 -2.10 -12.23
CA PRO A 17 5.78 -0.70 -12.45
C PRO A 17 4.34 -0.55 -12.95
N GLU A 18 3.78 -1.58 -13.59
CA GLU A 18 2.38 -1.60 -14.03
C GLU A 18 1.44 -1.65 -12.82
N PHE A 19 1.74 -2.50 -11.84
CA PHE A 19 1.05 -2.55 -10.56
C PHE A 19 1.17 -1.23 -9.80
N TRP A 20 2.36 -0.61 -9.76
CA TRP A 20 2.51 0.70 -9.13
C TRP A 20 1.65 1.77 -9.82
N GLN A 21 1.61 1.80 -11.14
CA GLN A 21 0.78 2.74 -11.88
C GLN A 21 -0.72 2.47 -11.65
N ALA A 22 -1.14 1.20 -11.63
CA ALA A 22 -2.52 0.82 -11.30
C ALA A 22 -2.90 1.23 -9.86
N LEU A 23 -1.99 1.03 -8.90
CA LEU A 23 -2.17 1.44 -7.50
C LEU A 23 -2.35 2.96 -7.38
N GLN A 24 -1.62 3.75 -8.17
CA GLN A 24 -1.77 5.21 -8.19
C GLN A 24 -3.10 5.66 -8.81
N GLN A 25 -3.57 4.97 -9.85
CA GLN A 25 -4.84 5.29 -10.52
C GLN A 25 -6.03 4.90 -9.64
N ASN A 26 -6.09 3.62 -9.24
CA ASN A 26 -7.17 3.04 -8.45
C ASN A 26 -6.61 2.02 -7.44
N PRO A 27 -6.20 2.46 -6.22
CA PRO A 27 -5.67 1.55 -5.21
C PRO A 27 -6.73 0.53 -4.76
N LEU A 28 -8.01 0.93 -4.72
CA LEU A 28 -9.14 0.08 -4.38
C LEU A 28 -9.28 -1.13 -5.31
N GLU A 29 -9.32 -0.90 -6.61
CA GLU A 29 -9.45 -2.00 -7.59
C GLU A 29 -8.19 -2.84 -7.66
N THR A 30 -7.02 -2.18 -7.65
CA THR A 30 -5.72 -2.86 -7.73
C THR A 30 -5.51 -3.81 -6.55
N LEU A 31 -5.87 -3.37 -5.33
CA LEU A 31 -5.68 -4.17 -4.14
C LEU A 31 -6.78 -5.25 -3.99
N LYS A 32 -8.01 -4.97 -4.43
CA LYS A 32 -9.07 -6.00 -4.52
C LYS A 32 -8.74 -7.09 -5.52
N ALA A 33 -8.15 -6.74 -6.66
CA ALA A 33 -7.79 -7.69 -7.72
C ALA A 33 -6.76 -8.72 -7.24
N ASP A 34 -5.95 -8.37 -6.23
CA ASP A 34 -4.88 -9.22 -5.70
C ASP A 34 -5.24 -9.98 -4.42
N ASP A 35 -6.54 -10.00 -4.06
CA ASP A 35 -7.06 -10.68 -2.87
C ASP A 35 -6.46 -10.13 -1.56
N TYR A 36 -6.07 -8.85 -1.53
CA TYR A 36 -5.66 -8.22 -0.28
C TYR A 36 -6.88 -7.91 0.59
N GLU A 37 -6.99 -8.59 1.74
CA GLU A 37 -7.98 -8.29 2.78
C GLU A 37 -7.61 -6.98 3.51
N LEU A 38 -7.87 -5.84 2.84
CA LEU A 38 -7.73 -4.51 3.42
C LEU A 38 -9.06 -4.04 4.01
N THR A 39 -9.00 -3.37 5.15
CA THR A 39 -10.15 -2.64 5.67
C THR A 39 -10.35 -1.33 4.90
N SER A 40 -11.54 -0.75 5.03
CA SER A 40 -11.87 0.56 4.42
C SER A 40 -10.93 1.68 4.88
N GLU A 41 -10.42 1.61 6.12
CA GLU A 41 -9.45 2.57 6.65
C GLU A 41 -8.11 2.47 5.92
N GLU A 42 -7.63 1.25 5.70
CA GLU A 42 -6.37 1.01 5.00
C GLU A 42 -6.47 1.49 3.56
N LEU A 43 -7.57 1.16 2.88
CA LEU A 43 -7.86 1.63 1.53
C LEU A 43 -7.91 3.16 1.43
N THR A 44 -8.41 3.83 2.47
CA THR A 44 -8.40 5.29 2.54
C THR A 44 -6.98 5.82 2.63
N VAL A 45 -6.13 5.21 3.47
CA VAL A 45 -4.71 5.56 3.55
C VAL A 45 -4.02 5.37 2.19
N PHE A 46 -4.24 4.24 1.51
CA PHE A 46 -3.69 4.03 0.17
C PHE A 46 -4.16 5.10 -0.84
N ALA A 47 -5.43 5.52 -0.78
CA ALA A 47 -5.98 6.55 -1.64
C ALA A 47 -5.42 7.95 -1.36
N GLU A 48 -5.13 8.28 -0.10
CA GLU A 48 -4.46 9.53 0.28
C GLU A 48 -3.00 9.57 -0.17
N LEU A 49 -2.29 8.44 -0.02
CA LEU A 49 -0.87 8.37 -0.32
C LEU A 49 -0.57 8.21 -1.82
N ARG A 50 -1.54 7.86 -2.66
CA ARG A 50 -1.36 7.56 -4.09
C ARG A 50 -0.65 8.65 -4.91
N GLN A 51 -0.75 9.90 -4.48
CA GLN A 51 -0.12 11.05 -5.16
C GLN A 51 1.35 11.25 -4.78
N LEU A 52 1.83 10.52 -3.78
CA LEU A 52 3.20 10.62 -3.32
C LEU A 52 4.15 9.83 -4.23
N PRO A 53 5.41 10.29 -4.36
CA PRO A 53 6.46 9.49 -4.99
C PRO A 53 6.69 8.20 -4.19
N PHE A 54 7.09 7.12 -4.87
CA PHE A 54 7.23 5.79 -4.29
C PHE A 54 7.94 5.75 -2.93
N SER A 55 9.06 6.47 -2.79
CA SER A 55 9.80 6.50 -1.51
C SER A 55 9.01 7.14 -0.36
N ALA A 56 8.27 8.23 -0.62
CA ALA A 56 7.43 8.87 0.39
C ALA A 56 6.17 8.05 0.68
N PHE A 57 5.61 7.42 -0.35
CA PHE A 57 4.52 6.47 -0.21
C PHE A 57 4.90 5.33 0.73
N CYS A 58 6.04 4.65 0.51
CA CYS A 58 6.51 3.58 1.38
C CYS A 58 6.63 4.06 2.84
N GLN A 59 7.28 5.20 3.07
CA GLN A 59 7.48 5.71 4.42
C GLN A 59 6.15 6.01 5.12
N SER A 60 5.27 6.79 4.49
CA SER A 60 3.98 7.16 5.07
C SER A 60 3.04 5.97 5.24
N LEU A 61 3.13 4.96 4.38
CA LEU A 61 2.37 3.73 4.50
C LEU A 61 2.83 2.95 5.74
N LEU A 62 4.13 2.86 5.98
CA LEU A 62 4.67 2.23 7.18
C LEU A 62 4.27 3.02 8.42
N GLU A 63 4.39 4.35 8.43
CA GLU A 63 4.00 5.17 9.59
C GLU A 63 2.51 5.06 9.94
N LYS A 64 1.63 4.91 8.93
CA LYS A 64 0.17 4.86 9.15
C LYS A 64 -0.37 3.46 9.38
N LEU A 65 0.21 2.44 8.76
CA LEU A 65 -0.35 1.08 8.71
C LEU A 65 0.54 0.01 9.35
N ALA A 66 1.82 0.29 9.62
CA ALA A 66 2.64 -0.65 10.34
C ALA A 66 2.08 -0.82 11.76
N PRO A 67 1.92 -2.06 12.23
CA PRO A 67 1.60 -2.28 13.64
C PRO A 67 2.74 -1.72 14.50
N GLU A 68 2.40 -1.01 15.58
CA GLU A 68 3.31 -0.45 16.61
C GLU A 68 4.16 -1.50 17.37
N GLU A 69 4.36 -2.70 16.83
CA GLU A 69 5.19 -3.74 17.44
C GLU A 69 6.67 -3.61 17.07
N TRP A 70 7.24 -2.43 17.30
CA TRP A 70 8.69 -2.25 17.49
C TRP A 70 8.90 -1.22 18.61
N TYR A 71 8.67 -1.65 19.85
CA TYR A 71 9.27 -1.08 21.06
C TYR A 71 9.56 -2.18 22.08
#